data_AF-A0A8J6E311-F1
#
_entry.id   AF-A0A8J6E311-F1
#
_cell.length_a   1.000
_cell.length_b   1.000
_cell.length_c   1.000
_cell.angle_alpha   90.00
_cell.angle_beta   90.00
_cell.angle_gamma   90.00
#
_symmetry.space_group_name_H-M   'P 1'
#
loop_
_entity.id
_entity.type
_entity.pdbx_description
1 polymer ?
#
loop_
_entity_poly.entity_id
_entity_poly.type
_entity_poly.pdbx_seq_one_letter_code
_entity_poly.pdbx_strand_id
1 'polypeptide(L)'
;SFCCSEFVSWLMENGEISKPEEGVNLGQALLENGIIHHVSDKHQFKNEQVLYRFRYDDGTYKARSELEDIMSKVPANHSMQ
;
A
#
# COMPACT_ATOMS: atom_id res chain seq x y z
N SER A 1 -0.62 13.40 3.10
CA SER A 1 0.00 12.66 1.98
C SER A 1 1.49 12.81 2.04
N PHE A 2 2.23 11.84 1.51
CA PHE A 2 3.70 11.78 1.52
C PHE A 2 4.23 11.28 0.18
N CYS A 3 5.47 11.64 -0.17
CA CYS A 3 6.14 11.13 -1.36
C CYS A 3 6.82 9.79 -1.08
N CYS A 4 6.73 8.83 -2.00
CA CYS A 4 7.38 7.53 -1.83
C CYS A 4 8.90 7.64 -1.69
N SER A 5 9.56 8.46 -2.52
CA SER A 5 11.02 8.59 -2.46
C SER A 5 11.50 9.19 -1.14
N GLU A 6 10.72 10.12 -0.57
CA GLU A 6 11.01 10.71 0.75
C GLU A 6 10.79 9.68 1.87
N PHE A 7 9.74 8.87 1.78
CA PHE A 7 9.49 7.79 2.74
C PHE A 7 10.62 6.75 2.75
N VAL A 8 11.08 6.29 1.58
CA VAL A 8 12.19 5.33 1.49
C VAL A 8 13.49 5.95 1.99
N SER A 9 13.76 7.23 1.67
CA SER A 9 14.94 7.93 2.16
C SER A 9 14.92 8.06 3.69
N TRP A 10 13.78 8.42 4.26
CA TRP A 10 13.61 8.50 5.71
C TRP A 10 13.84 7.15 6.40
N LEU A 11 13.33 6.04 5.84
CA LEU A 11 13.57 4.70 6.39
C LEU A 11 15.07 4.33 6.38
N MET A 12 15.79 4.67 5.31
CA MET A 12 17.24 4.46 5.22
C MET A 12 17.99 5.30 6.25
N GLU A 13 17.65 6.59 6.38
CA GLU A 13 18.30 7.52 7.31
C GLU A 13 18.12 7.14 8.77
N ASN A 14 16.98 6.55 9.13
CA ASN A 14 16.71 6.05 10.47
C ASN A 14 17.27 4.64 10.72
N GLY A 15 17.79 3.98 9.69
CA GLY A 15 18.33 2.61 9.78
C GLY A 15 17.26 1.51 9.90
N GLU A 16 16.01 1.82 9.56
CA GLU A 16 14.90 0.86 9.56
C GLU A 16 14.99 -0.14 8.39
N ILE A 17 15.63 0.28 7.29
CA ILE A 17 15.92 -0.56 6.13
C ILE A 17 17.39 -0.43 5.73
N SER A 18 17.94 -1.49 5.15
CA SER A 18 19.31 -1.52 4.65
C SER A 18 19.38 -1.29 3.14
N LYS A 19 18.28 -1.54 2.42
CA LYS A 19 18.19 -1.36 0.97
C LYS A 19 16.92 -0.61 0.58
N PRO A 20 16.96 0.27 -0.44
CA PRO A 20 15.76 0.95 -0.93
C PRO A 20 14.62 -0.01 -1.35
N GLU A 21 14.98 -1.20 -1.85
CA GLU A 21 14.04 -2.26 -2.24
C GLU A 21 13.14 -2.70 -1.07
N GLU A 22 13.64 -2.70 0.16
CA GLU A 22 12.87 -3.05 1.35
C GLU A 22 11.80 -2.00 1.66
N GLY A 23 12.12 -0.71 1.48
CA GLY A 23 11.16 0.38 1.61
C GLY A 23 10.06 0.33 0.55
N VAL A 24 10.40 -0.10 -0.67
CA VAL A 24 9.42 -0.33 -1.75
C VAL A 24 8.49 -1.50 -1.40
N ASN A 25 9.05 -2.62 -0.92
CA ASN A 25 8.27 -3.77 -0.50
C ASN A 25 7.34 -3.43 0.68
N LEU A 26 7.83 -2.65 1.65
CA LEU A 26 7.02 -2.17 2.77
C LEU A 26 5.87 -1.29 2.28
N GLY A 27 6.15 -0.33 1.40
CA GLY A 27 5.11 0.52 0.81
C GLY A 27 4.07 -0.25 0.01
N GLN A 28 4.49 -1.26 -0.75
CA GLN A 28 3.59 -2.18 -1.44
C GLN A 28 2.71 -2.95 -0.45
N ALA A 29 3.27 -3.47 0.64
CA ALA A 29 2.50 -4.14 1.67
C ALA A 29 1.48 -3.21 2.34
N LEU A 30 1.84 -1.95 2.63
CA LEU A 30 0.91 -0.95 3.18
C LEU A 30 -0.25 -0.64 2.21
N LEU A 31 0.05 -0.58 0.90
CA LEU A 31 -0.95 -0.35 -0.14
C LEU A 31 -1.92 -1.54 -0.25
N GLU A 32 -1.41 -2.76 -0.32
CA GLU A 32 -2.21 -3.99 -0.43
C GLU A 32 -3.07 -4.25 0.81
N ASN A 33 -2.54 -3.94 1.99
CA ASN A 33 -3.29 -4.01 3.24
C ASN A 33 -4.30 -2.87 3.42
N GLY A 34 -4.38 -1.94 2.45
CA GLY A 34 -5.34 -0.85 2.47
C GLY A 34 -5.05 0.21 3.54
N ILE A 35 -3.81 0.27 4.06
CA ILE A 35 -3.42 1.27 5.07
C ILE A 35 -3.17 2.62 4.38
N ILE A 36 -2.54 2.59 3.20
CA ILE A 36 -2.34 3.75 2.35
C ILE A 36 -3.07 3.59 1.02
N HIS A 37 -3.30 4.70 0.33
CA HIS A 37 -3.79 4.71 -1.05
C HIS A 37 -2.98 5.68 -1.90
N HIS A 38 -2.91 5.41 -3.20
CA HIS A 38 -2.31 6.33 -4.17
C HIS A 38 -3.25 7.51 -4.39
N VAL A 39 -2.73 8.74 -4.41
CA VAL A 39 -3.56 9.95 -4.55
C VAL A 39 -4.15 10.09 -5.97
N SER A 40 -3.52 9.50 -6.98
CA SER A 40 -3.99 9.49 -8.38
C SER A 40 -4.54 8.13 -8.87
N ASP A 41 -5.02 7.25 -7.98
CA ASP A 41 -5.66 5.96 -8.33
C ASP A 41 -4.80 4.94 -9.14
N LYS A 42 -3.48 4.98 -8.99
CA LYS A 42 -2.60 3.94 -9.55
C LYS A 42 -2.50 2.75 -8.60
N HIS A 43 -2.49 1.54 -9.16
CA HIS A 43 -2.61 0.28 -8.40
C HIS A 43 -1.28 -0.31 -7.88
N GLN A 44 -0.13 0.07 -8.45
CA GLN A 44 1.16 -0.45 -8.01
C GLN A 44 1.93 0.58 -7.17
N PHE A 45 2.58 0.13 -6.10
CA PHE A 45 3.53 0.94 -5.37
C PHE A 45 4.81 1.09 -6.18
N LYS A 46 5.26 2.33 -6.41
CA LYS A 46 6.47 2.61 -7.18
C LYS A 46 7.34 3.63 -6.48
N ASN A 47 8.66 3.42 -6.52
CA ASN A 47 9.67 4.37 -6.07
C ASN A 47 9.84 5.53 -7.06
N GLU A 48 8.75 6.22 -7.35
CA GLU A 48 8.68 7.42 -8.18
C GLU A 48 8.26 8.61 -7.31
N GLN A 49 8.32 9.84 -7.84
CA GLN A 49 7.81 11.03 -7.17
C GLN A 49 6.27 11.07 -7.20
N VAL A 50 5.65 10.04 -6.63
CA VAL A 50 4.21 9.88 -6.51
C VAL A 50 3.78 10.01 -5.07
N LEU A 51 2.57 10.56 -4.88
CA LEU A 51 2.01 10.83 -3.56
C LEU A 51 1.09 9.70 -3.11
N TYR A 52 1.33 9.23 -1.89
CA TYR A 52 0.46 8.33 -1.15
C TYR A 52 -0.16 9.05 0.04
N ARG A 53 -1.30 8.55 0.53
CA ARG A 53 -2.00 9.09 1.69
C ARG A 53 -2.49 7.94 2.57
N PHE A 54 -2.39 8.11 3.88
CA PHE A 54 -2.98 7.17 4.83
C PHE A 54 -4.50 7.28 4.76
N ARG A 55 -5.19 6.14 4.67
CA ARG A 55 -6.66 6.13 4.72
C ARG A 55 -7.23 6.63 6.05
N TYR A 56 -6.40 6.64 7.09
CA TYR A 56 -6.77 7.20 8.37
C TYR A 56 -6.97 8.73 8.27
N ASP A 57 -6.12 9.41 7.48
CA ASP A 57 -6.14 10.87 7.33
C ASP A 57 -7.42 11.39 6.63
N ASP A 58 -8.04 10.59 5.77
CA ASP A 58 -9.25 10.96 5.02
C ASP A 58 -10.51 10.23 5.51
N GLY A 59 -10.41 9.46 6.61
CA GLY A 59 -11.53 8.73 7.22
C GLY A 59 -12.01 7.53 6.40
N THR A 60 -11.27 7.11 5.36
CA THR A 60 -11.61 5.94 4.54
C THR A 60 -11.03 4.63 5.08
N TYR A 61 -10.28 4.68 6.18
CA TYR A 61 -9.68 3.50 6.78
C TYR A 61 -10.78 2.57 7.32
N LYS A 62 -10.84 1.37 6.74
CA LYS A 62 -11.64 0.27 7.25
C LYS A 62 -10.67 -0.74 7.84
N ALA A 63 -10.79 -1.01 9.13
CA ALA A 63 -10.09 -2.12 9.74
C ALA A 63 -10.53 -3.39 9.00
N ARG A 64 -9.58 -4.09 8.35
CA ARG A 64 -9.86 -5.33 7.62
C ARG A 64 -10.63 -6.27 8.55
N SER A 65 -11.85 -6.63 8.19
CA SER A 65 -12.53 -7.76 8.81
C SER A 65 -11.99 -9.04 8.19
N GLU A 66 -11.73 -10.07 9.01
CA GLU A 66 -11.20 -11.38 8.57
C GLU A 66 -12.02 -11.98 7.40
N LEU A 67 -13.32 -11.66 7.35
CA LEU A 67 -14.25 -12.00 6.26
C LEU A 67 -13.92 -11.35 4.91
N GLU A 68 -13.44 -10.10 4.89
CA GLU A 68 -13.08 -9.40 3.64
C GLU A 68 -11.79 -9.98 3.01
N ASP A 69 -10.87 -10.50 3.83
CA ASP A 69 -9.67 -11.21 3.39
C ASP A 69 -10.01 -12.55 2.72
N ILE A 70 -11.03 -13.25 3.24
CA ILE A 70 -11.52 -14.49 2.63
C ILE A 70 -12.17 -14.17 1.29
N MET A 71 -13.06 -13.18 1.22
CA MET A 71 -13.78 -12.82 -0.01
C MET A 71 -12.86 -12.29 -1.12
N SER A 72 -11.82 -11.53 -0.78
CA SER A 72 -10.85 -10.98 -1.75
C SER A 72 -9.87 -12.04 -2.30
N LYS A 73 -9.72 -13.17 -1.61
CA LYS A 73 -8.90 -14.31 -2.04
C LYS A 73 -9.68 -15.41 -2.78
N VAL A 74 -11.01 -15.34 -2.84
CA VAL A 74 -11.79 -16.23 -3.71
C VAL A 74 -11.59 -15.75 -5.15
N PRO A 75 -10.87 -16.49 -6.03
CA PRO A 75 -10.91 -16.17 -7.45
C PRO A 75 -12.37 -16.27 -7.88
N ALA A 76 -12.88 -15.22 -8.55
CA ALA A 76 -14.22 -15.22 -9.11
C ALA A 76 -14.34 -16.36 -10.13
N ASN A 77 -14.74 -17.54 -9.66
CA ASN A 77 -14.91 -18.74 -10.48
C ASN A 77 -16.41 -18.97 -10.68
N HIS A 78 -17.00 -18.16 -11.56
CA HIS A 78 -18.18 -18.50 -12.35
C HIS A 78 -18.31 -17.47 -13.49
N SER A 79 -18.46 -17.84 -14.76
CA SER A 79 -19.30 -18.95 -15.21
C SER A 79 -18.72 -19.65 -16.45
N MET A 80 -18.64 -20.98 -16.39
CA MET A 80 -19.01 -21.80 -17.53
C MET A 80 -20.54 -21.84 -17.57
N GLN A 81 -21.15 -21.12 -18.52
CA GLN A 81 -22.22 -21.60 -19.40
C GLN A 81 -22.54 -20.49 -20.43
#